data_AF-A0A2H1WIZ1-F1
#
_entry.id   AF-A0A2H1WIZ1-F1
#
_cell.length_a   1.000
_cell.length_b   1.000
_cell.length_c   1.000
_cell.angle_alpha   90.00
_cell.angle_beta   90.00
_cell.angle_gamma   90.00
#
_symmetry.space_group_name_H-M   'P 1'
#
loop_
_entity.id
_entity.type
_entity.pdbx_description
1 polymer ?
#
loop_
_entity_poly.entity_id
_entity_poly.type
_entity_poly.pdbx_seq_one_letter_code
_entity_poly.pdbx_strand_id
1 'polypeptide(L)'
;SDSQQDEEKAPDSNNKFKNISAGRFLTMHKRRKKRLITRSLYIEKALLDDLSIGQVQCILNNSYKWKFNAFTLENVSGGRCLPVLCVHLFQMYGLLAHFNLDAAKAWKLFSLIEEGYHSTNPYHNSIHAADVTQAMHCFLQQKRIRDHLTPLEIMGSLLAAIAHDLDHPGVNQPFLIATSNHLAALYKNTSVLENHHWRSAMSCLIESGLLDQLPSSLGLRAALEKQISSLILATDITRQQEYLNHFKVNSHVTFTLNAYSCLRLPGYNCSRTFLKYGKNSTINFDGCSSDAHVF
;
A
#
# COMPACT_ATOMS: atom_id res chain seq x y z
N SER A 1 -42.73 45.32 -47.64
CA SER A 1 -41.87 46.36 -47.05
C SER A 1 -41.23 45.74 -45.83
N ASP A 2 -40.15 44.97 -45.99
CA ASP A 2 -38.78 45.48 -46.28
C ASP A 2 -38.38 46.47 -45.20
N SER A 3 -37.24 46.41 -44.53
CA SER A 3 -35.97 45.71 -44.69
C SER A 3 -35.23 46.06 -43.37
N GLN A 4 -34.23 45.33 -42.89
CA GLN A 4 -32.83 45.61 -43.20
C GLN A 4 -31.96 44.60 -42.43
N GLN A 5 -30.96 44.10 -43.14
CA GLN A 5 -29.80 43.38 -42.64
C GLN A 5 -28.95 44.31 -41.78
N ASP A 6 -28.28 43.77 -40.76
CA ASP A 6 -26.94 44.24 -40.41
C ASP A 6 -26.11 43.04 -39.90
N GLU A 7 -24.96 42.88 -40.54
CA GLU A 7 -23.92 41.90 -40.27
C GLU A 7 -23.22 42.21 -38.94
N GLU A 8 -22.98 41.19 -38.10
CA GLU A 8 -21.97 41.30 -37.05
C GLU A 8 -21.04 40.08 -36.99
N LYS A 9 -19.83 40.33 -37.51
CA LYS A 9 -18.52 39.67 -37.33
C LYS A 9 -18.43 38.58 -36.25
N ALA A 10 -17.98 37.40 -36.70
CA ALA A 10 -17.41 36.37 -35.83
C ALA A 10 -16.10 36.83 -35.16
N PRO A 11 -15.91 36.64 -33.84
CA PRO A 11 -14.62 36.86 -33.21
C PRO A 11 -13.75 35.61 -33.33
N ASP A 12 -12.61 35.79 -34.00
CA ASP A 12 -11.43 34.92 -33.99
C ASP A 12 -10.95 34.73 -32.54
N SER A 13 -11.10 33.51 -32.01
CA SER A 13 -10.65 33.15 -30.65
C SER A 13 -9.54 32.11 -30.73
N ASN A 14 -8.38 32.62 -31.16
CA ASN A 14 -7.08 32.01 -31.02
C ASN A 14 -6.70 31.92 -29.52
N ASN A 15 -7.34 30.99 -28.79
CA ASN A 15 -7.15 30.86 -27.35
C ASN A 15 -6.01 29.88 -27.04
N LYS A 16 -4.82 30.44 -26.88
CA LYS A 16 -3.63 29.80 -26.31
C LYS A 16 -4.01 29.04 -25.04
N PHE A 17 -3.97 27.70 -25.10
CA PHE A 17 -3.90 26.87 -23.90
C PHE A 17 -2.63 27.25 -23.13
N LYS A 18 -2.78 28.17 -22.17
CA LYS A 18 -1.76 28.42 -21.16
C LYS A 18 -1.61 27.12 -20.38
N ASN A 19 -0.44 26.50 -20.52
CA ASN A 19 0.05 25.43 -19.67
C ASN A 19 -0.22 25.79 -18.21
N ILE A 20 -1.19 25.12 -17.60
CA ILE A 20 -1.38 25.11 -16.16
C ILE A 20 -0.16 24.38 -15.63
N SER A 21 0.84 25.13 -15.17
CA SER A 21 1.98 24.55 -14.48
C SER A 21 1.45 23.76 -13.28
N ALA A 22 1.73 22.46 -13.24
CA ALA A 22 1.46 21.62 -12.08
C ALA A 22 2.24 22.19 -10.89
N GLY A 23 1.56 22.98 -10.06
CA GLY A 23 2.09 23.47 -8.80
C GLY A 23 2.34 22.30 -7.87
N ARG A 24 3.48 22.31 -7.20
CA ARG A 24 3.85 21.36 -6.13
C ARG A 24 2.72 21.29 -5.10
N PHE A 25 2.26 20.09 -4.77
CA PHE A 25 1.18 19.86 -3.81
C PHE A 25 1.54 20.46 -2.44
N LEU A 26 0.81 21.49 -2.00
CA LEU A 26 1.18 22.32 -0.83
C LEU A 26 0.77 21.71 0.52
N THR A 27 0.11 20.55 0.55
CA THR A 27 -0.22 19.87 1.82
C THR A 27 1.01 19.23 2.47
N MET A 28 1.96 18.78 1.66
CA MET A 28 3.27 18.31 2.13
C MET A 28 4.17 19.51 2.44
N HIS A 29 3.98 20.12 3.62
CA HIS A 29 4.96 21.05 4.12
C HIS A 29 6.28 20.28 4.31
N LYS A 30 7.34 20.65 3.56
CA LYS A 30 8.71 20.24 3.84
C LYS A 30 9.12 20.78 5.22
N ARG A 31 8.61 20.18 6.30
CA ARG A 31 9.08 20.42 7.65
C ARG A 31 10.43 19.74 7.76
N ARG A 32 11.48 20.57 7.81
CA ARG A 32 12.87 20.21 8.08
C ARG A 32 12.90 19.10 9.13
N LYS A 33 13.45 17.92 8.77
CA LYS A 33 13.65 16.77 9.68
C LYS A 33 14.10 17.30 11.04
N LYS A 34 13.25 17.22 12.07
CA LYS A 34 13.72 17.33 13.44
C LYS A 34 14.49 16.05 13.70
N ARG A 35 15.81 16.13 13.59
CA ARG A 35 16.77 15.07 13.91
C ARG A 35 16.32 14.42 15.23
N LEU A 36 16.02 13.12 15.18
CA LEU A 36 15.69 12.34 16.38
C LEU A 36 16.81 12.54 17.40
N ILE A 37 16.45 12.98 18.60
CA ILE A 37 17.39 13.34 19.69
C ILE A 37 18.18 12.10 20.16
N THR A 38 17.79 10.90 19.74
CA THR A 38 18.52 9.65 20.01
C THR A 38 19.84 9.53 19.24
N ARG A 39 20.15 10.39 18.28
CA ARG A 39 21.50 10.47 17.68
C ARG A 39 22.42 11.29 18.60
N SER A 40 23.12 10.59 19.50
CA SER A 40 24.24 11.12 20.30
C SER A 40 25.16 11.97 19.43
N LEU A 41 25.40 13.22 19.87
CA LEU A 41 26.16 14.25 19.14
C LEU A 41 27.67 13.95 19.03
N TYR A 42 28.14 12.80 19.53
CA TYR A 42 29.56 12.45 19.57
C TYR A 42 30.04 11.58 18.39
N ILE A 43 29.20 11.35 17.37
CA ILE A 43 29.59 10.57 16.19
C ILE A 43 29.28 11.39 14.92
N GLU A 44 29.91 12.55 14.77
CA GLU A 44 30.21 13.08 13.43
C GLU A 44 31.59 12.57 13.01
N LYS A 45 31.66 11.26 12.72
CA LYS A 45 32.72 10.74 11.85
C LYS A 45 32.25 11.02 10.42
N ALA A 46 32.97 11.92 9.77
CA ALA A 46 33.03 12.18 8.33
C ALA A 46 32.15 11.29 7.43
N LEU A 47 31.25 11.91 6.63
CA LEU A 47 30.96 11.65 5.20
C LEU A 47 31.20 10.22 4.64
N LEU A 48 30.93 9.19 5.42
CA LEU A 48 30.85 7.81 4.97
C LEU A 48 29.38 7.57 4.68
N ASP A 49 29.08 6.95 3.54
CA ASP A 49 27.71 6.61 3.16
C ASP A 49 27.00 5.95 4.35
N ASP A 50 26.02 6.64 4.94
CA ASP A 50 25.13 6.12 5.99
C ASP A 50 24.37 4.86 5.50
N LEU A 51 24.49 4.52 4.21
CA LEU A 51 23.96 3.34 3.54
C LEU A 51 25.00 2.20 3.51
N SER A 52 24.85 1.24 4.42
CA SER A 52 25.70 0.04 4.46
C SER A 52 25.19 -1.02 3.46
N ILE A 53 25.48 -0.85 2.17
CA ILE A 53 24.94 -1.67 1.06
C ILE A 53 24.99 -3.18 1.33
N GLY A 54 26.12 -3.71 1.81
CA GLY A 54 26.27 -5.14 2.10
C GLY A 54 25.35 -5.63 3.23
N GLN A 55 25.17 -4.82 4.27
CA GLN A 55 24.26 -5.14 5.38
C GLN A 55 22.80 -5.03 4.95
N VAL A 56 22.46 -3.99 4.17
CA VAL A 56 21.12 -3.83 3.57
C VAL A 56 20.77 -5.07 2.76
N GLN A 57 21.66 -5.52 1.87
CA GLN A 57 21.39 -6.71 1.06
C GLN A 57 21.21 -7.98 1.91
N CYS A 58 22.00 -8.15 2.97
CA CYS A 58 21.85 -9.28 3.89
C CYS A 58 20.46 -9.30 4.56
N ILE A 59 19.97 -8.14 5.00
CA ILE A 59 18.64 -7.99 5.59
C ILE A 59 17.55 -8.25 4.55
N LEU A 60 17.67 -7.66 3.37
CA LEU A 60 16.70 -7.80 2.28
C LEU A 60 16.61 -9.25 1.77
N ASN A 61 17.72 -9.99 1.72
CA ASN A 61 17.71 -11.42 1.37
C ASN A 61 16.85 -12.26 2.35
N ASN A 62 16.56 -11.75 3.54
CA ASN A 62 15.69 -12.38 4.54
C ASN A 62 14.31 -11.72 4.62
N SER A 63 13.91 -10.87 3.67
CA SER A 63 12.62 -10.15 3.66
C SER A 63 11.42 -11.08 3.68
N TYR A 64 11.55 -12.33 3.24
CA TYR A 64 10.47 -13.32 3.22
C TYR A 64 10.18 -13.92 4.61
N LYS A 65 11.05 -13.70 5.61
CA LYS A 65 10.90 -14.26 6.95
C LYS A 65 10.02 -13.35 7.82
N TRP A 66 9.09 -13.94 8.54
CA TRP A 66 8.23 -13.20 9.50
C TRP A 66 9.00 -12.48 10.60
N LYS A 67 10.20 -12.96 10.96
CA LYS A 67 11.09 -12.34 11.96
C LYS A 67 11.91 -11.16 11.41
N PHE A 68 11.55 -10.64 10.24
CA PHE A 68 12.18 -9.44 9.68
C PHE A 68 12.06 -8.27 10.65
N ASN A 69 13.06 -7.37 10.65
CA ASN A 69 13.09 -6.22 11.55
C ASN A 69 13.25 -4.92 10.74
N ALA A 70 12.15 -4.19 10.60
CA ALA A 70 12.11 -2.91 9.89
C ALA A 70 12.98 -1.83 10.54
N PHE A 71 13.12 -1.83 11.87
CA PHE A 71 14.02 -0.91 12.58
C PHE A 71 15.49 -1.14 12.20
N THR A 72 15.90 -2.40 12.06
CA THR A 72 17.27 -2.72 11.62
C THR A 72 17.49 -2.23 10.20
N LEU A 73 16.52 -2.44 9.29
CA LEU A 73 16.61 -1.93 7.93
C LEU A 73 16.73 -0.40 7.88
N GLU A 74 15.93 0.32 8.65
CA GLU A 74 16.01 1.79 8.78
C GLU A 74 17.41 2.25 9.19
N ASN A 75 17.98 1.60 10.22
CA ASN A 75 19.31 1.97 10.73
C ASN A 75 20.42 1.75 9.70
N VAL A 76 20.46 0.59 9.03
CA VAL A 76 21.53 0.27 8.07
C VAL A 76 21.35 0.96 6.72
N SER A 77 20.15 1.46 6.43
CA SER A 77 19.84 2.19 5.20
C SER A 77 20.02 3.70 5.31
N GLY A 78 20.43 4.22 6.47
CA GLY A 78 20.59 5.66 6.69
C GLY A 78 19.25 6.42 6.69
N GLY A 79 18.17 5.76 7.11
CA GLY A 79 16.83 6.35 7.10
C GLY A 79 16.15 6.31 5.74
N ARG A 80 16.40 5.25 4.96
CA ARG A 80 15.90 5.03 3.60
C ARG A 80 15.25 3.65 3.45
N CYS A 81 14.58 3.16 4.50
CA CYS A 81 14.04 1.80 4.52
C CYS A 81 13.00 1.54 3.42
N LEU A 82 12.21 2.54 3.02
CA LEU A 82 11.15 2.34 2.04
C LEU A 82 11.66 2.18 0.60
N PRO A 83 12.51 3.09 0.04
CA PRO A 83 13.07 2.90 -1.29
C PRO A 83 13.86 1.59 -1.42
N VAL A 84 14.69 1.24 -0.43
CA VAL A 84 15.52 0.02 -0.51
C VAL A 84 14.66 -1.24 -0.47
N LEU A 85 13.64 -1.30 0.40
CA LEU A 85 12.75 -2.45 0.49
C LEU A 85 11.90 -2.59 -0.77
N CYS A 86 11.25 -1.50 -1.20
CA CYS A 86 10.28 -1.58 -2.28
C CYS A 86 10.92 -1.78 -3.65
N VAL A 87 12.09 -1.20 -3.94
CA VAL A 87 12.82 -1.53 -5.18
C VAL A 87 13.25 -2.99 -5.17
N HIS A 88 13.76 -3.50 -4.05
CA HIS A 88 14.09 -4.91 -3.90
C HIS A 88 12.88 -5.83 -4.17
N LEU A 89 11.72 -5.52 -3.57
CA LEU A 89 10.50 -6.29 -3.80
C LEU A 89 10.00 -6.17 -5.25
N PHE A 90 10.01 -4.98 -5.84
CA PHE A 90 9.62 -4.78 -7.24
C PHE A 90 10.50 -5.59 -8.20
N GLN A 91 11.79 -5.71 -7.90
CA GLN A 91 12.71 -6.54 -8.67
C GLN A 91 12.48 -8.04 -8.42
N MET A 92 12.30 -8.45 -7.15
CA MET A 92 11.99 -9.84 -6.77
C MET A 92 10.72 -10.38 -7.41
N TYR A 93 9.66 -9.58 -7.49
CA TYR A 93 8.41 -9.95 -8.16
C TYR A 93 8.46 -9.75 -9.69
N GLY A 94 9.58 -9.29 -10.25
CA GLY A 94 9.73 -9.05 -11.68
C GLY A 94 8.87 -7.90 -12.23
N LEU A 95 8.33 -7.04 -11.38
CA LEU A 95 7.38 -5.98 -11.76
C LEU A 95 8.02 -4.92 -12.65
N LEU A 96 9.30 -4.58 -12.39
CA LEU A 96 10.04 -3.61 -13.21
C LEU A 96 10.14 -4.09 -14.67
N ALA A 97 10.51 -5.36 -14.87
CA ALA A 97 10.63 -5.94 -16.20
C ALA A 97 9.24 -6.15 -16.85
N HIS A 98 8.27 -6.66 -16.10
CA HIS A 98 6.93 -6.97 -16.61
C HIS A 98 6.21 -5.73 -17.15
N PHE A 99 6.30 -4.60 -16.45
CA PHE A 99 5.65 -3.36 -16.82
C PHE A 99 6.57 -2.35 -17.51
N ASN A 100 7.82 -2.73 -17.82
CA ASN A 100 8.85 -1.87 -18.41
C ASN A 100 9.03 -0.55 -17.63
N LEU A 101 9.13 -0.66 -16.30
CA LEU A 101 9.27 0.47 -15.39
C LEU A 101 10.73 0.87 -15.25
N ASP A 102 10.97 2.17 -15.20
CA ASP A 102 12.29 2.73 -14.96
C ASP A 102 12.62 2.65 -13.46
N ALA A 103 13.75 2.01 -13.12
CA ALA A 103 14.16 1.82 -11.74
C ALA A 103 14.42 3.14 -10.99
N ALA A 104 14.90 4.19 -11.68
CA ALA A 104 15.10 5.50 -11.08
C ALA A 104 13.77 6.20 -10.79
N LYS A 105 12.76 6.04 -11.65
CA LYS A 105 11.38 6.51 -11.35
C LYS A 105 10.74 5.74 -10.21
N ALA A 106 10.95 4.43 -10.14
CA ALA A 106 10.48 3.62 -9.01
C ALA A 106 11.16 4.08 -7.70
N TRP A 107 12.48 4.30 -7.72
CA TRP A 107 13.20 4.86 -6.58
C TRP A 107 12.67 6.25 -6.19
N LYS A 108 12.42 7.12 -7.16
CA LYS A 108 11.82 8.44 -6.95
C LYS A 108 10.45 8.33 -6.29
N LEU A 109 9.58 7.44 -6.74
CA LEU A 109 8.27 7.19 -6.14
C LEU A 109 8.39 6.84 -4.66
N PHE A 110 9.18 5.81 -4.33
CA PHE A 110 9.30 5.36 -2.95
C PHE A 110 9.99 6.40 -2.07
N SER A 111 10.87 7.23 -2.64
CA SER A 111 11.45 8.38 -1.95
C SER A 111 10.42 9.45 -1.61
N LEU A 112 9.51 9.77 -2.54
CA LEU A 112 8.42 10.72 -2.31
C LEU A 112 7.46 10.21 -1.23
N ILE A 113 7.12 8.91 -1.26
CA ILE A 113 6.28 8.29 -0.24
C ILE A 113 6.96 8.34 1.13
N GLU A 114 8.24 7.99 1.24
CA GLU A 114 9.00 8.07 2.50
C GLU A 114 9.09 9.48 3.05
N GLU A 115 9.32 10.48 2.19
CA GLU A 115 9.33 11.89 2.59
C GLU A 115 7.95 12.40 3.04
N GLY A 116 6.87 11.76 2.59
CA GLY A 116 5.50 12.05 3.04
C GLY A 116 5.16 11.46 4.41
N TYR A 117 5.99 10.57 4.97
CA TYR A 117 5.80 10.09 6.34
C TYR A 117 6.43 11.04 7.37
N HIS A 118 5.67 11.36 8.41
CA HIS A 118 6.13 12.20 9.50
C HIS A 118 7.03 11.42 10.48
N SER A 119 8.35 11.54 10.32
CA SER A 119 9.35 10.97 11.25
C SER A 119 9.20 11.40 12.72
N THR A 120 8.46 12.47 13.00
CA THR A 120 8.14 12.90 14.37
C THR A 120 7.02 12.11 15.02
N ASN A 121 6.22 11.38 14.25
CA ASN A 121 5.21 10.48 14.80
C ASN A 121 5.92 9.27 15.43
N PRO A 122 5.59 8.91 16.68
CA PRO A 122 6.23 7.76 17.33
C PRO A 122 5.88 6.42 16.66
N TYR A 123 4.73 6.34 15.98
CA TYR A 123 4.25 5.11 15.35
C TYR A 123 3.99 5.25 13.84
N HIS A 124 3.04 6.11 13.42
CA HIS A 124 2.69 6.30 12.00
C HIS A 124 3.77 7.07 11.22
N ASN A 125 4.89 6.40 10.96
CA ASN A 125 6.06 6.88 10.24
C ASN A 125 6.52 5.84 9.19
N SER A 126 7.62 6.12 8.48
CA SER A 126 8.11 5.27 7.39
C SER A 126 8.52 3.87 7.83
N ILE A 127 8.94 3.68 9.10
CA ILE A 127 9.32 2.37 9.63
C ILE A 127 8.09 1.47 9.75
N HIS A 128 6.96 2.01 10.23
CA HIS A 128 5.68 1.31 10.26
C HIS A 128 5.22 0.92 8.85
N ALA A 129 5.34 1.84 7.88
CA ALA A 129 5.05 1.53 6.49
C ALA A 129 5.95 0.40 5.92
N ALA A 130 7.23 0.36 6.31
CA ALA A 130 8.16 -0.68 5.90
C ALA A 130 7.76 -2.05 6.48
N ASP A 131 7.38 -2.07 7.75
CA ASP A 131 6.91 -3.27 8.46
C ASP A 131 5.65 -3.84 7.82
N VAL A 132 4.63 -3.00 7.59
CA VAL A 132 3.38 -3.41 6.92
C VAL A 132 3.63 -3.89 5.49
N THR A 133 4.52 -3.24 4.75
CA THR A 133 4.90 -3.68 3.39
C THR A 133 5.59 -5.04 3.40
N GLN A 134 6.46 -5.29 4.38
CA GLN A 134 7.12 -6.58 4.52
C GLN A 134 6.16 -7.68 4.97
N ALA A 135 5.23 -7.40 5.89
CA ALA A 135 4.18 -8.34 6.26
C ALA A 135 3.27 -8.67 5.06
N MET A 136 2.90 -7.67 4.26
CA MET A 136 2.19 -7.86 3.00
C MET A 136 2.97 -8.78 2.05
N HIS A 137 4.28 -8.57 1.90
CA HIS A 137 5.13 -9.46 1.13
C HIS A 137 5.07 -10.91 1.66
N CYS A 138 5.14 -11.14 2.97
CA CYS A 138 4.98 -12.48 3.55
C CYS A 138 3.62 -13.12 3.23
N PHE A 139 2.52 -12.34 3.24
CA PHE A 139 1.21 -12.85 2.82
C PHE A 139 1.16 -13.17 1.33
N LEU A 140 1.75 -12.32 0.49
CA LEU A 140 1.85 -12.55 -0.96
C LEU A 140 2.72 -13.75 -1.33
N GLN A 141 3.54 -14.28 -0.42
CA GLN A 141 4.28 -15.54 -0.61
C GLN A 141 3.44 -16.80 -0.32
N GLN A 142 2.30 -16.66 0.35
CA GLN A 142 1.44 -17.80 0.63
C GLN A 142 0.85 -18.34 -0.67
N LYS A 143 1.08 -19.63 -0.96
CA LYS A 143 0.66 -20.27 -2.23
C LYS A 143 -0.82 -20.04 -2.56
N ARG A 144 -1.69 -20.13 -1.54
CA ARG A 144 -3.14 -19.91 -1.69
C ARG A 144 -3.50 -18.49 -2.16
N ILE A 145 -2.65 -17.51 -1.90
CA ILE A 145 -2.81 -16.13 -2.33
C ILE A 145 -2.08 -15.93 -3.66
N ARG A 146 -0.78 -16.23 -3.69
CA ARG A 146 0.12 -15.97 -4.83
C ARG A 146 -0.39 -16.52 -6.16
N ASP A 147 -0.91 -17.74 -6.15
CA ASP A 147 -1.32 -18.44 -7.38
C ASP A 147 -2.58 -17.81 -8.02
N HIS A 148 -3.26 -16.89 -7.33
CA HIS A 148 -4.49 -16.23 -7.79
C HIS A 148 -4.31 -14.73 -8.07
N LEU A 149 -3.10 -14.19 -7.93
CA LEU A 149 -2.85 -12.77 -8.13
C LEU A 149 -2.11 -12.50 -9.44
N THR A 150 -2.60 -11.50 -10.16
CA THR A 150 -1.91 -10.92 -11.32
C THR A 150 -0.73 -10.05 -10.88
N PRO A 151 0.25 -9.79 -11.78
CA PRO A 151 1.34 -8.85 -11.50
C PRO A 151 0.84 -7.44 -11.12
N LEU A 152 -0.27 -6.98 -11.71
CA LEU A 152 -0.88 -5.70 -11.38
C LEU A 152 -1.41 -5.72 -9.94
N GLU A 153 -2.05 -6.81 -9.52
CA GLU A 153 -2.57 -6.94 -8.17
C GLU A 153 -1.48 -7.04 -7.10
N ILE A 154 -0.36 -7.69 -7.42
CA ILE A 154 0.83 -7.71 -6.55
C ILE A 154 1.39 -6.30 -6.41
N MET A 155 1.56 -5.59 -7.53
CA MET A 155 2.05 -4.20 -7.53
C MET A 155 1.14 -3.27 -6.73
N GLY A 156 -0.17 -3.35 -6.96
CA GLY A 156 -1.18 -2.57 -6.22
C GLY A 156 -1.18 -2.88 -4.72
N SER A 157 -0.97 -4.14 -4.33
CA SER A 157 -0.89 -4.54 -2.92
C SER A 157 0.34 -3.97 -2.22
N LEU A 158 1.51 -3.99 -2.87
CA LEU A 158 2.73 -3.39 -2.34
C LEU A 158 2.62 -1.87 -2.24
N LEU A 159 2.08 -1.21 -3.28
CA LEU A 159 1.86 0.25 -3.30
C LEU A 159 0.83 0.70 -2.27
N ALA A 160 -0.23 -0.07 -2.05
CA ALA A 160 -1.19 0.21 -0.99
C ALA A 160 -0.54 0.05 0.39
N ALA A 161 0.21 -1.03 0.63
CA ALA A 161 0.84 -1.29 1.92
C ALA A 161 1.85 -0.20 2.32
N ILE A 162 2.72 0.24 1.38
CA ILE A 162 3.69 1.30 1.66
C ILE A 162 3.04 2.67 1.91
N ALA A 163 1.87 2.93 1.35
CA ALA A 163 1.23 4.25 1.40
C ALA A 163 -0.03 4.32 2.28
N HIS A 164 -0.40 3.25 2.97
CA HIS A 164 -1.68 3.16 3.69
C HIS A 164 -1.86 4.22 4.79
N ASP A 165 -0.76 4.74 5.33
CA ASP A 165 -0.70 5.76 6.39
C ASP A 165 0.04 7.03 5.92
N LEU A 166 0.12 7.27 4.60
CA LEU A 166 0.91 8.36 4.03
C LEU A 166 0.39 9.73 4.50
N ASP A 167 1.28 10.61 4.96
CA ASP A 167 0.96 11.94 5.51
C ASP A 167 0.04 11.88 6.76
N HIS A 168 0.13 10.81 7.56
CA HIS A 168 -0.63 10.68 8.80
C HIS A 168 -0.26 11.79 9.82
N PRO A 169 -1.24 12.53 10.37
CA PRO A 169 -0.98 13.69 11.24
C PRO A 169 -0.62 13.32 12.68
N GLY A 170 -0.68 12.04 13.04
CA GLY A 170 -0.40 11.53 14.39
C GLY A 170 -1.60 11.61 15.34
N VAL A 171 -2.79 11.92 14.82
CA VAL A 171 -4.07 11.99 15.54
C VAL A 171 -5.13 11.20 14.79
N ASN A 172 -6.16 10.74 15.51
CA ASN A 172 -7.21 9.90 14.94
C ASN A 172 -8.34 10.71 14.27
N GLN A 173 -9.22 10.01 13.55
CA GLN A 173 -10.35 10.62 12.86
C GLN A 173 -11.32 11.40 13.79
N PRO A 174 -11.76 10.86 14.95
CA PRO A 174 -12.61 11.63 15.89
C PRO A 174 -12.02 12.97 16.30
N PHE A 175 -10.70 13.04 16.51
CA PHE A 175 -10.01 14.30 16.81
C PHE A 175 -10.07 15.30 15.65
N LEU A 176 -9.84 14.85 14.41
CA LEU A 176 -9.94 15.71 13.23
C LEU A 176 -11.34 16.31 13.06
N ILE A 177 -12.39 15.50 13.32
CA ILE A 177 -13.78 15.95 13.28
C ILE A 177 -14.05 16.96 14.39
N ALA A 178 -13.67 16.65 15.64
CA ALA A 178 -13.93 17.51 16.79
C ALA A 178 -13.24 18.89 16.68
N THR A 179 -12.06 18.93 16.05
CA THR A 179 -11.30 20.17 15.83
C THR A 179 -11.67 20.91 14.54
N SER A 180 -12.70 20.47 13.80
CA SER A 180 -13.08 21.04 12.50
C SER A 180 -11.92 21.12 11.51
N ASN A 181 -11.06 20.09 11.49
CA ASN A 181 -9.93 20.04 10.58
C ASN A 181 -10.39 20.01 9.11
N HIS A 182 -9.67 20.70 8.22
CA HIS A 182 -9.99 20.76 6.80
C HIS A 182 -10.14 19.39 6.12
N LEU A 183 -9.41 18.35 6.55
CA LEU A 183 -9.55 17.00 6.02
C LEU A 183 -10.93 16.39 6.33
N ALA A 184 -11.46 16.65 7.53
CA ALA A 184 -12.78 16.17 7.93
C ALA A 184 -13.89 16.79 7.04
N ALA A 185 -13.77 18.08 6.72
CA ALA A 185 -14.65 18.75 5.77
C ALA A 185 -14.50 18.20 4.34
N LEU A 186 -13.26 18.01 3.87
CA LEU A 186 -12.96 17.51 2.53
C LEU A 186 -13.53 16.11 2.28
N TYR A 187 -13.40 15.21 3.26
CA TYR A 187 -13.85 13.82 3.16
C TYR A 187 -15.18 13.55 3.87
N LYS A 188 -15.93 14.61 4.20
CA LYS A 188 -17.29 14.53 4.77
C LYS A 188 -17.39 13.55 5.95
N ASN A 189 -16.42 13.63 6.87
CA ASN A 189 -16.34 12.81 8.08
C ASN A 189 -16.35 11.28 7.84
N THR A 190 -16.04 10.80 6.63
CA THR A 190 -16.08 9.36 6.29
C THR A 190 -14.69 8.89 5.88
N SER A 191 -14.13 7.92 6.62
CA SER A 191 -12.78 7.36 6.38
C SER A 191 -11.76 8.47 6.06
N VAL A 192 -11.74 9.51 6.90
CA VAL A 192 -11.08 10.80 6.63
C VAL A 192 -9.58 10.60 6.40
N LEU A 193 -8.94 9.78 7.24
CA LEU A 193 -7.51 9.51 7.18
C LEU A 193 -7.20 8.64 5.96
N GLU A 194 -7.92 7.55 5.78
CA GLU A 194 -7.69 6.60 4.68
C GLU A 194 -7.92 7.25 3.32
N ASN A 195 -8.91 8.14 3.21
CA ASN A 195 -9.11 8.96 2.01
C ASN A 195 -7.93 9.90 1.72
N HIS A 196 -7.37 10.51 2.78
CA HIS A 196 -6.18 11.34 2.66
C HIS A 196 -4.96 10.53 2.18
N HIS A 197 -4.75 9.36 2.77
CA HIS A 197 -3.62 8.48 2.48
C HIS A 197 -3.62 8.03 1.02
N TRP A 198 -4.75 7.50 0.50
CA TRP A 198 -4.77 7.02 -0.89
C TRP A 198 -4.69 8.14 -1.92
N ARG A 199 -5.29 9.32 -1.65
CA ARG A 199 -5.18 10.49 -2.53
C ARG A 199 -3.73 10.99 -2.59
N SER A 200 -3.05 11.03 -1.44
CA SER A 200 -1.63 11.37 -1.35
C SER A 200 -0.76 10.35 -2.11
N ALA A 201 -1.08 9.06 -2.00
CA ALA A 201 -0.37 8.00 -2.72
C ALA A 201 -0.48 8.17 -4.24
N MET A 202 -1.67 8.50 -4.74
CA MET A 202 -1.88 8.79 -6.15
C MET A 202 -1.11 10.03 -6.62
N SER A 203 -1.01 11.06 -5.77
CA SER A 203 -0.18 12.24 -6.06
C SER A 203 1.29 11.85 -6.24
N CYS A 204 1.85 11.04 -5.34
CA CYS A 204 3.24 10.56 -5.47
C CYS A 204 3.45 9.71 -6.74
N LEU A 205 2.49 8.85 -7.09
CA LEU A 205 2.52 8.05 -8.31
C LEU A 205 2.58 8.93 -9.57
N ILE A 206 1.76 9.97 -9.63
CA ILE A 206 1.75 10.92 -10.75
C ILE A 206 3.05 11.74 -10.78
N GLU A 207 3.48 12.31 -9.65
CA GLU A 207 4.68 13.16 -9.58
C GLU A 207 5.98 12.38 -9.87
N SER A 208 6.03 11.10 -9.52
CA SER A 208 7.16 10.23 -9.87
C SER A 208 7.27 9.97 -11.37
N GLY A 209 6.17 10.08 -12.12
CA GLY A 209 6.07 9.70 -13.53
C GLY A 209 6.11 8.19 -13.77
N LEU A 210 5.95 7.37 -12.71
CA LEU A 210 5.87 5.90 -12.82
C LEU A 210 4.52 5.48 -13.43
N LEU A 211 3.42 6.14 -13.04
CA LEU A 211 2.09 5.83 -13.56
C LEU A 211 2.01 6.04 -15.08
N ASP A 212 2.78 6.99 -15.62
CA ASP A 212 2.85 7.27 -17.05
C ASP A 212 3.52 6.18 -17.88
N GLN A 213 4.27 5.29 -17.25
CA GLN A 213 4.90 4.15 -17.92
C GLN A 213 3.92 2.98 -18.14
N LEU A 214 2.80 2.96 -17.39
CA LEU A 214 1.77 1.95 -17.60
C LEU A 214 0.95 2.28 -18.86
N PRO A 215 0.67 1.27 -19.72
CA PRO A 215 -0.16 1.45 -20.90
C PRO A 215 -1.54 2.02 -20.58
N SER A 216 -1.89 3.14 -21.20
CA SER A 216 -3.23 3.76 -21.03
C SER A 216 -4.34 2.98 -21.73
N SER A 217 -4.04 2.26 -22.80
CA SER A 217 -5.01 1.56 -23.66
C SER A 217 -5.71 0.38 -22.97
N LEU A 218 -5.14 -0.17 -21.91
CA LEU A 218 -5.62 -1.37 -21.21
C LEU A 218 -6.36 -1.06 -19.90
N GLY A 219 -6.59 0.22 -19.58
CA GLY A 219 -7.24 0.61 -18.32
C GLY A 219 -6.44 0.28 -17.05
N LEU A 220 -5.17 -0.12 -17.18
CA LEU A 220 -4.33 -0.57 -16.06
C LEU A 220 -4.17 0.52 -14.99
N ARG A 221 -4.04 1.79 -15.40
CA ARG A 221 -3.92 2.93 -14.47
C ARG A 221 -5.15 3.06 -13.57
N ALA A 222 -6.35 2.99 -14.17
CA ALA A 222 -7.62 3.06 -13.44
C ALA A 222 -7.84 1.83 -12.55
N ALA A 223 -7.46 0.64 -13.03
CA ALA A 223 -7.50 -0.58 -12.23
C ALA A 223 -6.57 -0.51 -11.01
N LEU A 224 -5.35 0.01 -11.21
CA LEU A 224 -4.38 0.20 -10.14
C LEU A 224 -4.87 1.23 -9.11
N GLU A 225 -5.38 2.38 -9.55
CA GLU A 225 -5.95 3.41 -8.68
C GLU A 225 -7.12 2.85 -7.85
N LYS A 226 -8.04 2.13 -8.51
CA LYS A 226 -9.18 1.48 -7.84
C LYS A 226 -8.71 0.46 -6.80
N GLN A 227 -7.68 -0.31 -7.11
CA GLN A 227 -7.15 -1.30 -6.18
C GLN A 227 -6.45 -0.64 -4.99
N ILE A 228 -5.58 0.35 -5.22
CA ILE A 228 -4.87 1.07 -4.15
C ILE A 228 -5.88 1.75 -3.23
N SER A 229 -6.84 2.49 -3.79
CA SER A 229 -7.88 3.15 -2.99
C SER A 229 -8.71 2.14 -2.20
N SER A 230 -9.13 1.02 -2.81
CA SER A 230 -9.90 -0.01 -2.12
C SER A 230 -9.13 -0.68 -0.98
N LEU A 231 -7.84 -0.95 -1.17
CA LEU A 231 -6.99 -1.58 -0.14
C LEU A 231 -6.71 -0.63 1.03
N ILE A 232 -6.42 0.63 0.75
CA ILE A 232 -6.18 1.64 1.80
C ILE A 232 -7.47 1.94 2.55
N LEU A 233 -8.61 2.08 1.87
CA LEU A 233 -9.90 2.28 2.57
C LEU A 233 -10.28 1.08 3.46
N ALA A 234 -9.79 -0.12 3.16
CA ALA A 234 -10.02 -1.30 3.98
C ALA A 234 -9.19 -1.32 5.28
N THR A 235 -8.22 -0.42 5.44
CA THR A 235 -7.47 -0.26 6.70
C THR A 235 -8.17 0.64 7.71
N ASP A 236 -9.33 1.22 7.35
CA ASP A 236 -10.18 1.95 8.29
C ASP A 236 -10.70 0.97 9.37
N ILE A 237 -10.12 1.09 10.56
CA ILE A 237 -10.40 0.20 11.69
C ILE A 237 -11.87 0.26 12.12
N THR A 238 -12.57 1.38 11.87
CA THR A 238 -13.99 1.52 12.21
C THR A 238 -14.87 0.59 11.37
N ARG A 239 -14.37 0.16 10.21
CA ARG A 239 -15.03 -0.75 9.28
C ARG A 239 -14.55 -2.20 9.40
N GLN A 240 -13.64 -2.52 10.32
CA GLN A 240 -13.07 -3.87 10.46
C GLN A 240 -14.14 -4.96 10.56
N GLN A 241 -15.21 -4.73 11.32
CA GLN A 241 -16.26 -5.73 11.51
C GLN A 241 -17.02 -6.06 10.22
N GLU A 242 -17.21 -5.07 9.34
CA GLU A 242 -17.79 -5.23 8.01
C GLU A 242 -16.95 -6.21 7.18
N TYR A 243 -15.65 -5.94 7.05
CA TYR A 243 -14.72 -6.78 6.29
C TYR A 243 -14.58 -8.19 6.88
N LEU A 244 -14.51 -8.32 8.20
CA LEU A 244 -14.43 -9.64 8.86
C LEU A 244 -15.69 -10.48 8.62
N ASN A 245 -16.87 -9.86 8.64
CA ASN A 245 -18.12 -10.56 8.35
C ASN A 245 -18.16 -11.04 6.90
N HIS A 246 -17.79 -10.18 5.95
CA HIS A 246 -17.70 -10.54 4.53
C HIS A 246 -16.69 -11.68 4.30
N PHE A 247 -15.52 -11.62 4.94
CA PHE A 247 -14.51 -12.67 4.85
C PHE A 247 -15.02 -14.01 5.40
N LYS A 248 -15.66 -14.02 6.57
CA LYS A 248 -16.22 -15.23 7.19
C LYS A 248 -17.26 -15.88 6.29
N VAL A 249 -18.23 -15.11 5.80
CA VAL A 249 -19.30 -15.62 4.92
C VAL A 249 -18.70 -16.30 3.68
N ASN A 250 -17.76 -15.63 3.01
CA ASN A 250 -17.15 -16.17 1.80
C ASN A 250 -16.27 -17.39 2.08
N SER A 251 -15.56 -17.44 3.21
CA SER A 251 -14.76 -18.61 3.60
C SER A 251 -15.62 -19.85 3.85
N HIS A 252 -16.80 -19.71 4.46
CA HIS A 252 -17.75 -20.81 4.66
C HIS A 252 -18.38 -21.28 3.34
N VAL A 253 -18.65 -20.37 2.40
CA VAL A 253 -19.17 -20.71 1.06
C VAL A 253 -18.14 -21.52 0.27
N THR A 254 -16.85 -21.19 0.33
CA THR A 254 -15.79 -21.98 -0.34
C THR A 254 -15.63 -23.37 0.27
N PHE A 255 -15.69 -23.51 1.60
CA PHE A 255 -15.63 -24.82 2.27
C PHE A 255 -16.84 -25.72 1.93
N THR A 256 -18.04 -25.14 1.89
CA THR A 256 -19.25 -25.88 1.52
C THR A 256 -19.23 -26.30 0.05
N LEU A 257 -18.84 -25.43 -0.88
CA LEU A 257 -18.74 -25.77 -2.30
C LEU A 257 -17.69 -26.88 -2.57
N ASN A 258 -16.55 -26.88 -1.87
CA ASN A 258 -15.56 -27.96 -1.95
C ASN A 258 -16.08 -29.29 -1.36
N ALA A 259 -16.91 -29.24 -0.32
CA ALA A 259 -17.59 -30.44 0.17
C ALA A 259 -18.62 -30.97 -0.85
N TYR A 260 -19.33 -30.09 -1.57
CA TYR A 260 -20.29 -30.47 -2.60
C TYR A 260 -19.65 -30.94 -3.91
N SER A 261 -18.46 -30.46 -4.28
CA SER A 261 -17.72 -30.96 -5.46
C SER A 261 -17.14 -32.35 -5.25
N CYS A 262 -16.81 -32.72 -4.00
CA CYS A 262 -16.39 -34.08 -3.64
C CYS A 262 -17.53 -35.12 -3.69
N LEU A 263 -18.79 -34.68 -3.74
CA LEU A 263 -19.98 -35.55 -3.75
C LEU A 263 -20.48 -35.94 -5.15
N ARG A 264 -19.75 -35.60 -6.22
CA ARG A 264 -20.21 -35.78 -7.61
C ARG A 264 -19.33 -36.70 -8.46
N LEU A 265 -18.70 -37.71 -7.84
CA LEU A 265 -18.12 -38.85 -8.57
C LEU A 265 -19.15 -39.99 -8.63
N PRO A 266 -19.56 -40.47 -9.82
CA PRO A 266 -20.49 -41.58 -9.95
C PRO A 266 -19.78 -42.88 -9.57
N GLY A 267 -20.23 -43.55 -8.49
CA GLY A 267 -19.75 -44.90 -8.14
C GLY A 267 -19.62 -45.24 -6.66
N TYR A 268 -19.76 -44.28 -5.73
CA TYR A 268 -19.61 -44.55 -4.29
C TYR A 268 -20.89 -44.19 -3.51
N ASN A 269 -21.53 -45.21 -2.91
CA ASN A 269 -22.57 -45.02 -1.91
C ASN A 269 -21.95 -44.42 -0.65
N CYS A 270 -22.12 -43.12 -0.43
CA CYS A 270 -21.73 -42.47 0.82
C CYS A 270 -22.97 -42.25 1.69
N SER A 271 -23.08 -43.02 2.77
CA SER A 271 -24.13 -42.89 3.78
C SER A 271 -24.14 -41.48 4.37
N ARG A 272 -25.31 -40.80 4.29
CA ARG A 272 -25.53 -39.47 4.89
C ARG A 272 -25.21 -39.49 6.38
N THR A 273 -24.09 -38.91 6.77
CA THR A 273 -23.88 -38.44 8.15
C THR A 273 -24.03 -36.92 8.15
N PHE A 274 -25.21 -36.44 8.54
CA PHE A 274 -25.42 -35.04 8.87
C PHE A 274 -24.67 -34.75 10.19
N LEU A 275 -23.45 -34.26 10.10
CA LEU A 275 -22.78 -33.66 11.25
C LEU A 275 -23.31 -32.23 11.44
N LYS A 276 -24.36 -32.09 12.26
CA LYS A 276 -24.65 -30.84 12.95
C LYS A 276 -23.53 -30.61 13.97
N TYR A 277 -22.56 -29.76 13.66
CA TYR A 277 -21.66 -29.25 14.69
C TYR A 277 -22.17 -27.93 15.26
N GLY A 278 -22.51 -28.00 16.55
CA GLY A 278 -23.00 -26.91 17.37
C GLY A 278 -21.91 -25.91 17.74
N LYS A 279 -22.40 -24.78 18.25
CA LYS A 279 -21.64 -23.68 18.83
C LYS A 279 -20.63 -24.20 19.86
N ASN A 280 -19.35 -23.88 19.62
CA ASN A 280 -18.18 -23.89 20.52
C ASN A 280 -17.03 -24.72 19.94
N SER A 281 -16.11 -24.04 19.26
CA SER A 281 -14.76 -24.54 19.09
C SER A 281 -13.77 -23.38 19.19
N THR A 282 -13.03 -23.42 20.28
CA THR A 282 -11.78 -22.71 20.54
C THR A 282 -10.78 -22.97 19.41
N ILE A 283 -10.14 -21.90 18.93
CA ILE A 283 -9.06 -21.96 17.94
C ILE A 283 -7.80 -22.43 18.68
N ASN A 284 -7.36 -23.68 18.45
CA ASN A 284 -6.00 -24.10 18.77
C ASN A 284 -5.08 -23.73 17.61
N PHE A 285 -4.08 -22.90 17.89
CA PHE A 285 -2.90 -22.75 17.05
C PHE A 285 -1.94 -23.89 17.39
N ASP A 286 -1.99 -24.99 16.65
CA ASP A 286 -0.97 -26.03 16.77
C ASP A 286 0.33 -25.51 16.15
N GLY A 287 1.29 -25.27 17.04
CA GLY A 287 2.68 -25.01 16.72
C GLY A 287 3.30 -26.21 16.01
N CYS A 288 4.13 -25.89 15.03
CA CYS A 288 5.00 -26.83 14.36
C CYS A 288 5.98 -27.42 15.39
N SER A 289 5.93 -28.73 15.61
CA SER A 289 6.97 -29.47 16.34
C SER A 289 7.33 -30.72 15.57
N SER A 290 8.60 -30.83 15.19
CA SER A 290 9.43 -32.02 15.38
C SER A 290 10.85 -31.67 14.94
N ASP A 291 11.80 -31.65 15.89
CA ASP A 291 13.04 -32.42 15.82
C ASP A 291 13.99 -32.00 16.96
N ALA A 292 14.01 -32.82 18.01
CA ALA A 292 15.18 -32.99 18.86
C ALA A 292 15.05 -34.34 19.60
N HIS A 293 15.75 -35.34 19.07
CA HIS A 293 16.02 -36.59 19.74
C HIS A 293 17.01 -36.36 20.90
N VAL A 294 16.62 -36.83 22.09
CA VAL A 294 17.40 -37.65 23.03
C VAL A 294 18.92 -37.41 23.08
N PHE A 295 19.38 -36.56 24.00
CA PHE A 295 20.08 -36.89 25.26
C PHE A 295 20.39 -35.60 26.03
#